data_AF-A0A382TZA6-F1
#
_entry.id   AF-A0A382TZA6-F1
#
_cell.length_a   1.000
_cell.length_b   1.000
_cell.length_c   1.000
_cell.angle_alpha   90.00
_cell.angle_beta   90.00
_cell.angle_gamma   90.00
#
_symmetry.space_group_name_H-M   'P 1'
#
loop_
_entity.id
_entity.type
_entity.pdbx_description
1 polymer ?
#
loop_
_entity_poly.entity_id
_entity_poly.type
_entity_poly.pdbx_seq_one_letter_code
_entity_poly.pdbx_strand_id
1 'polypeptide(L)'
;EAKYIGQIGGWDDTDVDYGIKKISNSELSVKKMGGDDLNRPIDRLYVNVQKLGAVGEGVAFSNTFTADGTVSGFALDSSVPQAKDLLVTINGIIQRPIVDYTLSNNTGVYFNSALTSGFNVEARHLSLGPTGAPGPAGAGGVGSFAKDVFTGDGVVSGFTMGRSVSNILETTVYLNGLAQFPDDNYFVNGTSLTFTSGDIASGDLIMVRHTY
;
A
#
# COMPACT_ATOMS: atom_id res chain seq x y z
N GLU A 1 12.88 -41.27 -16.61
CA GLU A 1 13.95 -40.26 -16.74
C GLU A 1 13.99 -39.46 -15.45
N ALA A 2 15.08 -39.55 -14.69
CA ALA A 2 15.24 -38.75 -13.48
C ALA A 2 15.50 -37.29 -13.89
N LYS A 3 14.60 -36.37 -13.53
CA LYS A 3 14.81 -34.94 -13.75
C LYS A 3 15.77 -34.43 -12.68
N TYR A 4 17.05 -34.32 -13.03
CA TYR A 4 18.03 -33.64 -12.17
C TYR A 4 17.74 -32.13 -12.18
N ILE A 5 17.49 -31.56 -11.00
CA ILE A 5 17.50 -30.12 -10.80
C ILE A 5 18.96 -29.78 -10.47
N GLY A 6 19.68 -29.17 -11.41
CA GLY A 6 21.08 -28.79 -11.21
C GLY A 6 21.26 -27.81 -10.04
N GLN A 7 22.43 -27.82 -9.41
CA GLN A 7 22.76 -26.88 -8.33
C GLN A 7 22.91 -25.45 -8.90
N ILE A 8 22.39 -24.45 -8.20
CA ILE A 8 22.41 -23.03 -8.62
C ILE A 8 23.14 -22.21 -7.56
N GLY A 9 24.08 -21.36 -8.00
CA GLY A 9 24.86 -20.49 -7.11
C GLY A 9 25.19 -19.13 -7.73
N GLY A 10 26.18 -18.45 -7.15
CA GLY A 10 26.74 -17.21 -7.67
C GLY A 10 27.34 -17.39 -9.08
N TRP A 11 27.54 -16.28 -9.79
CA TRP A 11 27.98 -16.25 -11.19
C TRP A 11 29.24 -17.08 -11.50
N ASP A 12 30.16 -17.20 -10.53
CA ASP A 12 31.44 -17.91 -10.66
C ASP A 12 31.68 -18.89 -9.51
N ASP A 13 30.62 -19.41 -8.89
CA ASP A 13 30.76 -20.50 -7.91
C ASP A 13 31.33 -21.75 -8.60
N THR A 14 32.31 -22.39 -7.96
CA THR A 14 33.04 -23.53 -8.54
C THR A 14 32.28 -24.84 -8.47
N ASP A 15 31.28 -24.92 -7.58
CA ASP A 15 30.64 -26.16 -7.18
C ASP A 15 29.15 -26.21 -7.56
N VAL A 16 28.75 -25.47 -8.61
CA VAL A 16 27.36 -25.40 -9.09
C VAL A 16 27.25 -25.67 -10.59
N ASP A 17 26.08 -26.13 -11.02
CA ASP A 17 25.83 -26.40 -12.43
C ASP A 17 25.50 -25.12 -13.21
N TYR A 18 24.85 -24.16 -12.53
CA TYR A 18 24.50 -22.86 -13.08
C TYR A 18 24.83 -21.70 -12.12
N GLY A 19 25.46 -20.65 -12.66
CA GLY A 19 25.64 -19.38 -11.97
C GLY A 19 24.58 -18.36 -12.41
N ILE A 20 24.08 -17.55 -11.46
CA ILE A 20 23.13 -16.47 -11.74
C ILE A 20 23.70 -15.11 -11.30
N LYS A 21 23.46 -14.06 -12.12
CA LYS A 21 23.69 -12.67 -11.72
C LYS A 21 22.60 -11.74 -12.22
N LYS A 22 22.34 -10.69 -11.43
CA LYS A 22 21.56 -9.54 -11.85
C LYS A 22 22.40 -8.64 -12.75
N ILE A 23 21.91 -8.35 -13.94
CA ILE A 23 22.54 -7.41 -14.88
C ILE A 23 21.95 -6.01 -14.67
N SER A 24 20.63 -5.94 -14.56
CA SER A 24 19.88 -4.70 -14.35
C SER A 24 18.60 -4.99 -13.55
N ASN A 25 17.74 -4.00 -13.36
CA ASN A 25 16.42 -4.21 -12.75
C ASN A 25 15.47 -5.05 -13.63
N SER A 26 15.80 -5.21 -14.92
CA SER A 26 14.95 -5.90 -15.90
C SER A 26 15.62 -7.13 -16.52
N GLU A 27 16.85 -7.44 -16.13
CA GLU A 27 17.65 -8.49 -16.77
C GLU A 27 18.42 -9.32 -15.74
N LEU A 28 18.34 -10.63 -15.92
CA LEU A 28 19.14 -11.64 -15.24
C LEU A 28 19.95 -12.38 -16.30
N SER A 29 21.18 -12.76 -15.96
CA SER A 29 21.99 -13.65 -16.77
C SER A 29 22.20 -14.96 -16.02
N VAL A 30 22.07 -16.07 -16.74
CA VAL A 30 22.34 -17.42 -16.25
C VAL A 30 23.45 -18.01 -17.11
N LYS A 31 24.46 -18.60 -16.47
CA LYS A 31 25.61 -19.22 -17.13
C LYS A 31 25.72 -20.67 -16.71
N LYS A 32 25.89 -21.57 -17.69
CA LYS A 32 26.25 -22.97 -17.43
C LYS A 32 27.71 -23.01 -16.95
N MET A 33 27.91 -23.62 -15.79
CA MET A 33 29.22 -23.74 -15.12
C MET A 33 29.66 -25.21 -15.04
N GLY A 34 28.71 -26.12 -14.84
CA GLY A 34 28.96 -27.56 -14.81
C GLY A 34 29.18 -28.18 -16.18
N GLY A 35 30.14 -29.10 -16.27
CA GLY A 35 30.37 -29.94 -17.46
C GLY A 35 29.36 -31.07 -17.56
N ASP A 36 29.04 -31.47 -18.79
CA ASP A 36 28.16 -32.61 -19.04
C ASP A 36 28.90 -33.92 -18.77
N ASP A 37 28.29 -34.80 -17.99
CA ASP A 37 28.74 -36.19 -17.83
C ASP A 37 27.64 -37.17 -18.25
N LEU A 38 28.04 -38.39 -18.64
CA LEU A 38 27.13 -39.41 -19.17
C LEU A 38 26.01 -39.81 -18.20
N ASN A 39 26.20 -39.56 -16.90
CA ASN A 39 25.26 -39.94 -15.84
C ASN A 39 24.45 -38.74 -15.31
N ARG A 40 24.83 -37.51 -15.67
CA ARG A 40 24.25 -36.24 -15.22
C ARG A 40 24.40 -35.16 -16.31
N PRO A 41 23.72 -35.31 -17.46
CA PRO A 41 23.75 -34.29 -18.51
C PRO A 41 23.00 -33.03 -18.08
N ILE A 42 23.57 -31.87 -18.35
CA ILE A 42 23.01 -30.55 -18.02
C ILE A 42 22.57 -29.90 -19.35
N ASP A 43 21.50 -30.45 -19.92
CA ASP A 43 21.06 -30.12 -21.30
C ASP A 43 19.94 -29.07 -21.36
N ARG A 44 19.33 -28.72 -20.23
CA ARG A 44 18.13 -27.88 -20.18
C ARG A 44 18.17 -26.92 -19.00
N LEU A 45 17.81 -25.67 -19.26
CA LEU A 45 17.50 -24.65 -18.25
C LEU A 45 16.00 -24.34 -18.32
N TYR A 46 15.29 -24.61 -17.24
CA TYR A 46 13.90 -24.17 -17.07
C TYR A 46 13.88 -22.96 -16.14
N VAL A 47 13.47 -21.80 -16.67
CA VAL A 47 13.29 -20.58 -15.87
C VAL A 47 11.81 -20.29 -15.74
N ASN A 48 11.30 -20.35 -14.52
CA ASN A 48 9.99 -19.79 -14.21
C ASN A 48 10.18 -18.37 -13.68
N VAL A 49 9.83 -17.38 -14.49
CA VAL A 49 9.70 -16.00 -14.01
C VAL A 49 8.31 -15.86 -13.42
N GLN A 50 8.21 -15.98 -12.10
CA GLN A 50 7.01 -15.58 -11.42
C GLN A 50 7.06 -14.06 -11.24
N LYS A 51 6.09 -13.36 -11.81
CA LYS A 51 5.81 -12.00 -11.37
C LYS A 51 5.45 -12.13 -9.89
N LEU A 52 6.28 -11.55 -9.01
CA LEU A 52 5.86 -11.36 -7.62
C LEU A 52 4.50 -10.67 -7.70
N GLY A 53 3.50 -11.18 -6.99
CA GLY A 53 2.20 -10.52 -6.90
C GLY A 53 2.40 -9.03 -6.59
N ALA A 54 1.37 -8.21 -6.83
CA ALA A 54 1.43 -6.80 -6.43
C ALA A 54 2.03 -6.72 -5.02
N VAL A 55 3.06 -5.87 -4.85
CA VAL A 55 3.50 -5.49 -3.51
C VAL A 55 2.23 -5.02 -2.81
N GLY A 56 1.98 -5.49 -1.59
CA GLY A 56 0.70 -5.27 -0.94
C GLY A 56 0.40 -3.77 -0.87
N GLU A 57 -0.52 -3.28 -1.70
CA GLU A 57 -1.02 -1.92 -1.56
C GLU A 57 -1.81 -1.90 -0.26
N GLY A 58 -1.30 -1.25 0.79
CA GLY A 58 -1.95 -1.19 2.11
C GLY A 58 -3.29 -0.44 2.11
N VAL A 59 -3.54 0.31 1.04
CA VAL A 59 -4.77 1.01 0.73
C VAL A 59 -5.09 0.78 -0.75
N ALA A 60 -6.20 0.13 -1.05
CA ALA A 60 -6.57 -0.20 -2.43
C ALA A 60 -7.11 1.01 -3.20
N PHE A 61 -7.90 1.85 -2.54
CA PHE A 61 -8.43 3.10 -3.10
C PHE A 61 -8.98 3.99 -1.97
N SER A 62 -9.19 5.27 -2.30
CA SER A 62 -9.98 6.21 -1.50
C SER A 62 -11.04 6.89 -2.37
N ASN A 63 -12.17 7.23 -1.76
CA ASN A 63 -13.19 8.09 -2.35
C ASN A 63 -13.47 9.26 -1.43
N THR A 64 -13.57 10.46 -1.99
CA THR A 64 -13.97 11.68 -1.30
C THR A 64 -15.32 12.15 -1.80
N PHE A 65 -16.16 12.61 -0.86
CA PHE A 65 -17.51 13.08 -1.14
C PHE A 65 -17.79 14.37 -0.37
N THR A 66 -18.74 15.15 -0.87
CA THR A 66 -19.36 16.26 -0.14
C THR A 66 -20.84 15.95 0.06
N ALA A 67 -21.27 15.94 1.31
CA ALA A 67 -22.67 15.72 1.65
C ALA A 67 -23.55 16.87 1.16
N ASP A 68 -24.76 16.53 0.71
CA ASP A 68 -25.74 17.49 0.16
C ASP A 68 -26.86 17.88 1.16
N GLY A 69 -26.85 17.30 2.37
CA GLY A 69 -27.91 17.53 3.37
C GLY A 69 -29.13 16.61 3.24
N THR A 70 -29.21 15.77 2.22
CA THR A 70 -30.41 14.98 1.89
C THR A 70 -30.18 13.48 1.84
N VAL A 71 -29.03 13.02 1.35
CA VAL A 71 -28.73 11.59 1.26
C VAL A 71 -27.82 11.13 2.40
N SER A 72 -28.00 9.89 2.83
CA SER A 72 -27.11 9.21 3.79
C SER A 72 -26.16 8.22 3.12
N GLY A 73 -26.28 8.01 1.81
CA GLY A 73 -25.57 7.01 1.03
C GLY A 73 -24.55 7.63 0.09
N PHE A 74 -23.34 7.09 0.06
CA PHE A 74 -22.24 7.48 -0.83
C PHE A 74 -21.75 6.26 -1.61
N ALA A 75 -21.61 6.39 -2.93
CA ALA A 75 -21.21 5.30 -3.81
C ALA A 75 -19.68 5.28 -3.98
N LEU A 76 -19.06 4.16 -3.64
CA LEU A 76 -17.65 3.87 -3.85
C LEU A 76 -17.39 3.50 -5.31
N ASP A 77 -16.17 3.77 -5.78
CA ASP A 77 -15.76 3.43 -7.15
C ASP A 77 -15.54 1.93 -7.37
N SER A 78 -15.32 1.18 -6.29
CA SER A 78 -15.05 -0.27 -6.36
C SER A 78 -15.62 -1.01 -5.15
N SER A 79 -15.75 -2.32 -5.30
CA SER A 79 -16.35 -3.18 -4.28
C SER A 79 -15.44 -3.34 -3.07
N VAL A 80 -16.02 -3.21 -1.88
CA VAL A 80 -15.39 -3.55 -0.60
C VAL A 80 -16.09 -4.76 0.02
N PRO A 81 -15.37 -5.81 0.44
CA PRO A 81 -15.98 -7.02 1.00
C PRO A 81 -16.76 -6.78 2.29
N GLN A 82 -16.19 -6.04 3.25
CA GLN A 82 -16.80 -5.79 4.56
C GLN A 82 -16.65 -4.33 4.99
N ALA A 83 -17.61 -3.82 5.77
CA ALA A 83 -17.57 -2.44 6.25
C ALA A 83 -16.32 -2.15 7.09
N LYS A 84 -15.82 -3.15 7.82
CA LYS A 84 -14.60 -3.05 8.64
C LYS A 84 -13.32 -2.88 7.81
N ASP A 85 -13.37 -3.17 6.51
CA ASP A 85 -12.25 -3.00 5.60
C ASP A 85 -12.14 -1.54 5.13
N LEU A 86 -13.10 -0.68 5.51
CA LEU A 86 -13.05 0.77 5.29
C LEU A 86 -12.59 1.52 6.54
N LEU A 87 -11.70 2.49 6.33
CA LEU A 87 -11.57 3.64 7.21
C LEU A 87 -12.45 4.75 6.64
N VAL A 88 -13.49 5.15 7.37
CA VAL A 88 -14.40 6.23 6.98
C VAL A 88 -14.23 7.40 7.94
N THR A 89 -14.11 8.61 7.40
CA THR A 89 -14.04 9.84 8.20
C THR A 89 -15.07 10.86 7.70
N ILE A 90 -15.59 11.68 8.63
CA ILE A 90 -16.42 12.86 8.33
C ILE A 90 -15.69 14.08 8.88
N ASN A 91 -15.31 15.01 8.02
CA ASN A 91 -14.46 16.16 8.37
C ASN A 91 -13.24 15.73 9.21
N GLY A 92 -12.61 14.61 8.85
CA GLY A 92 -11.47 14.04 9.59
C GLY A 92 -11.82 13.24 10.86
N ILE A 93 -13.09 13.19 11.29
CA ILE A 93 -13.54 12.40 12.44
C ILE A 93 -13.81 10.95 12.01
N ILE A 94 -13.10 9.99 12.59
CA ILE A 94 -13.24 8.56 12.31
C ILE A 94 -14.63 8.05 12.71
N GLN A 95 -15.25 7.27 11.82
CA GLN A 95 -16.55 6.64 12.01
C GLN A 95 -16.39 5.13 12.25
N ARG A 96 -17.22 4.55 13.11
CA ARG A 96 -17.15 3.12 13.43
C ARG A 96 -17.97 2.31 12.40
N PRO A 97 -17.37 1.28 11.78
CA PRO A 97 -18.11 0.37 10.91
C PRO A 97 -19.23 -0.31 11.68
N ILE A 98 -20.30 -0.67 10.98
CA ILE A 98 -21.53 -1.33 11.45
C ILE A 98 -22.33 -0.61 12.56
N VAL A 99 -21.81 0.48 13.10
CA VAL A 99 -22.45 1.30 14.14
C VAL A 99 -22.82 2.67 13.58
N ASP A 100 -21.82 3.39 13.07
CA ASP A 100 -22.02 4.74 12.54
C ASP A 100 -22.32 4.69 11.02
N TYR A 101 -21.84 3.65 10.33
CA TYR A 101 -22.17 3.37 8.93
C TYR A 101 -22.28 1.87 8.63
N THR A 102 -22.93 1.53 7.52
CA THR A 102 -23.05 0.17 6.97
C THR A 102 -22.64 0.14 5.49
N LEU A 103 -22.32 -1.06 4.97
CA LEU A 103 -22.14 -1.29 3.54
C LEU A 103 -23.39 -1.95 2.94
N SER A 104 -23.79 -1.48 1.76
CA SER A 104 -24.84 -2.09 0.95
C SER A 104 -24.29 -2.38 -0.46
N ASN A 105 -24.62 -3.54 -1.02
CA ASN A 105 -24.18 -3.99 -2.35
C ASN A 105 -22.66 -3.88 -2.60
N ASN A 106 -21.86 -3.99 -1.52
CA ASN A 106 -20.41 -3.84 -1.51
C ASN A 106 -19.86 -2.51 -2.05
N THR A 107 -20.71 -1.56 -2.45
CA THR A 107 -20.32 -0.32 -3.13
C THR A 107 -20.99 0.92 -2.54
N GLY A 108 -22.00 0.77 -1.69
CA GLY A 108 -22.64 1.90 -1.02
C GLY A 108 -22.31 1.97 0.46
N VAL A 109 -21.73 3.08 0.91
CA VAL A 109 -21.54 3.41 2.34
C VAL A 109 -22.74 4.21 2.81
N TYR A 110 -23.47 3.72 3.82
CA TYR A 110 -24.69 4.35 4.34
C TYR A 110 -24.57 4.70 5.81
N PHE A 111 -24.80 5.97 6.15
CA PHE A 111 -24.91 6.47 7.51
C PHE A 111 -26.35 6.34 8.06
N ASN A 112 -26.49 6.49 9.38
CA ASN A 112 -27.79 6.39 10.09
C ASN A 112 -28.78 7.51 9.74
N SER A 113 -28.28 8.66 9.28
CA SER A 113 -29.08 9.79 8.79
C SER A 113 -28.33 10.53 7.69
N ALA A 114 -29.03 11.43 6.98
CA ALA A 114 -28.38 12.34 6.05
C ALA A 114 -27.34 13.18 6.79
N LEU A 115 -26.18 13.36 6.18
CA LEU A 115 -25.12 14.21 6.72
C LEU A 115 -25.42 15.68 6.38
N THR A 116 -25.01 16.59 7.26
CA THR A 116 -25.14 18.04 7.04
C THR A 116 -24.50 18.45 5.72
N SER A 117 -25.20 19.29 4.95
CA SER A 117 -24.68 19.83 3.68
C SER A 117 -23.31 20.47 3.87
N GLY A 118 -22.37 20.14 2.99
CA GLY A 118 -20.99 20.63 3.02
C GLY A 118 -20.02 19.80 3.88
N PHE A 119 -20.47 18.77 4.60
CA PHE A 119 -19.54 17.87 5.28
C PHE A 119 -18.76 17.04 4.25
N ASN A 120 -17.44 16.97 4.42
CA ASN A 120 -16.55 16.14 3.63
C ASN A 120 -16.49 14.74 4.22
N VAL A 121 -16.62 13.74 3.36
CA VAL A 121 -16.50 12.32 3.72
C VAL A 121 -15.35 11.72 2.93
N GLU A 122 -14.45 11.00 3.60
CA GLU A 122 -13.48 10.12 2.93
C GLU A 122 -13.77 8.68 3.33
N ALA A 123 -13.83 7.79 2.34
CA ALA A 123 -13.89 6.35 2.54
C ALA A 123 -12.64 5.72 1.91
N ARG A 124 -11.83 5.06 2.73
CA ARG A 124 -10.57 4.46 2.33
C ARG A 124 -10.60 2.96 2.52
N HIS A 125 -10.41 2.18 1.46
CA HIS A 125 -10.37 0.73 1.52
C HIS A 125 -8.97 0.26 1.94
N LEU A 126 -8.88 -0.19 3.19
CA LEU A 126 -7.69 -0.80 3.76
C LEU A 126 -7.63 -2.27 3.31
N SER A 127 -7.15 -2.48 2.08
CA SER A 127 -6.87 -3.81 1.59
C SER A 127 -5.42 -4.14 1.95
N LEU A 128 -5.17 -5.33 2.49
CA LEU A 128 -3.84 -5.91 2.35
C LEU A 128 -3.85 -6.48 0.93
N GLY A 129 -3.04 -5.93 0.01
CA GLY A 129 -3.00 -6.37 -1.39
C GLY A 129 -2.98 -7.90 -1.52
N PRO A 130 -3.41 -8.45 -2.68
CA PRO A 130 -3.72 -9.86 -2.82
C PRO A 130 -2.65 -10.72 -2.17
N THR A 131 -3.04 -11.46 -1.12
CA THR A 131 -2.19 -12.52 -0.59
C THR A 131 -1.83 -13.37 -1.79
N GLY A 132 -0.53 -13.58 -2.03
CA GLY A 132 -0.09 -14.43 -3.13
C GLY A 132 -0.88 -15.73 -3.11
N ALA A 133 -1.19 -16.28 -4.29
CA ALA A 133 -1.95 -17.52 -4.42
C ALA A 133 -1.49 -18.53 -3.35
N PRO A 134 -2.39 -19.21 -2.61
CA PRO A 134 -2.03 -20.11 -1.52
C PRO A 134 -1.02 -21.18 -1.97
N GLY A 135 0.27 -20.86 -1.85
CA GLY A 135 1.35 -21.83 -1.91
C GLY A 135 1.54 -22.43 -0.52
N PRO A 136 2.12 -23.63 -0.40
CA PRO A 136 2.53 -24.15 0.90
C PRO A 136 3.58 -23.17 1.48
N ALA A 137 3.15 -22.36 2.46
CA ALA A 137 3.90 -21.25 3.06
C ALA A 137 4.18 -20.02 2.16
N GLY A 138 3.17 -19.49 1.46
CA GLY A 138 3.22 -18.09 1.05
C GLY A 138 3.30 -17.20 2.30
N ALA A 139 4.27 -16.29 2.37
CA ALA A 139 4.35 -15.31 3.46
C ALA A 139 3.02 -14.55 3.52
N GLY A 140 2.31 -14.63 4.65
CA GLY A 140 1.13 -13.81 4.85
C GLY A 140 1.51 -12.36 4.59
N GLY A 141 0.71 -11.63 3.81
CA GLY A 141 0.92 -10.21 3.58
C GLY A 141 0.85 -9.49 4.93
N VAL A 142 2.00 -9.22 5.52
CA VAL A 142 2.09 -8.44 6.76
C VAL A 142 2.07 -6.99 6.33
N GLY A 143 0.93 -6.32 6.52
CA GLY A 143 0.89 -4.86 6.43
C GLY A 143 1.96 -4.31 7.36
N SER A 144 2.93 -3.63 6.78
CA SER A 144 4.03 -3.03 7.50
C SER A 144 3.68 -1.59 7.81
N PHE A 145 3.91 -1.19 9.05
CA PHE A 145 3.52 0.14 9.54
C PHE A 145 4.75 0.90 10.02
N ALA A 146 4.87 2.15 9.62
CA ALA A 146 5.84 3.10 10.16
C ALA A 146 5.13 4.40 10.55
N LYS A 147 5.79 5.23 11.36
CA LYS A 147 5.27 6.56 11.68
C LYS A 147 6.37 7.61 11.66
N ASP A 148 6.00 8.81 11.24
CA ASP A 148 6.76 10.03 11.46
C ASP A 148 5.95 10.97 12.34
N VAL A 149 6.65 11.78 13.15
CA VAL A 149 6.03 12.81 13.99
C VAL A 149 6.81 14.11 13.81
N PHE A 150 6.08 15.19 13.53
CA PHE A 150 6.63 16.53 13.40
C PHE A 150 5.89 17.49 14.32
N THR A 151 6.52 18.63 14.58
CA THR A 151 5.91 19.76 15.28
C THR A 151 6.00 20.98 14.38
N GLY A 152 4.88 21.68 14.17
CA GLY A 152 4.87 22.94 13.44
C GLY A 152 5.72 24.01 14.13
N ASP A 153 6.31 24.90 13.34
CA ASP A 153 7.11 26.04 13.79
C ASP A 153 6.47 27.39 13.44
N GLY A 154 5.30 27.38 12.80
CA GLY A 154 4.56 28.57 12.36
C GLY A 154 5.03 29.19 11.05
N VAL A 155 6.02 28.61 10.37
CA VAL A 155 6.60 29.18 9.12
C VAL A 155 6.87 28.14 8.02
N VAL A 156 6.68 26.85 8.32
CA VAL A 156 6.88 25.75 7.37
C VAL A 156 5.54 25.09 7.04
N SER A 157 5.24 24.99 5.75
CA SER A 157 4.07 24.27 5.20
C SER A 157 4.40 22.83 4.76
N GLY A 158 5.68 22.43 4.76
CA GLY A 158 6.13 21.15 4.25
C GLY A 158 7.19 20.44 5.10
N PHE A 159 7.06 19.12 5.22
CA PHE A 159 7.89 18.27 6.06
C PHE A 159 8.54 17.17 5.21
N THR A 160 9.72 16.69 5.63
CA THR A 160 10.37 15.55 4.99
C THR A 160 10.16 14.30 5.85
N MET A 161 9.41 13.34 5.32
CA MET A 161 9.15 12.04 5.93
C MET A 161 10.39 11.15 5.94
N GLY A 162 10.46 10.25 6.91
CA GLY A 162 11.56 9.27 7.01
C GLY A 162 11.48 8.17 5.94
N ARG A 163 10.36 8.07 5.23
CA ARG A 163 10.11 7.06 4.19
C ARG A 163 9.56 7.72 2.93
N SER A 164 10.02 7.23 1.79
CA SER A 164 9.43 7.57 0.50
C SER A 164 8.23 6.67 0.25
N VAL A 165 7.13 7.25 -0.22
CA VAL A 165 5.96 6.52 -0.72
C VAL A 165 5.85 6.68 -2.22
N SER A 166 5.25 5.69 -2.89
CA SER A 166 4.97 5.78 -4.34
C SER A 166 3.55 6.29 -4.61
N ASN A 167 2.67 6.13 -3.64
CA ASN A 167 1.30 6.60 -3.65
C ASN A 167 0.98 7.34 -2.35
N ILE A 168 0.31 8.50 -2.42
CA ILE A 168 -0.13 9.27 -1.25
C ILE A 168 -1.03 8.44 -0.31
N LEU A 169 -1.79 7.49 -0.85
CA LEU A 169 -2.68 6.61 -0.07
C LEU A 169 -1.92 5.67 0.87
N GLU A 170 -0.62 5.45 0.66
CA GLU A 170 0.26 4.77 1.62
C GLU A 170 0.44 5.60 2.91
N THR A 171 -0.01 6.86 2.95
CA THR A 171 0.06 7.73 4.12
C THR A 171 -1.33 8.06 4.68
N THR A 172 -1.45 8.10 6.00
CA THR A 172 -2.57 8.72 6.71
C THR A 172 -2.00 9.80 7.62
N VAL A 173 -2.37 11.06 7.37
CA VAL A 173 -1.84 12.22 8.09
C VAL A 173 -2.85 12.72 9.11
N TYR A 174 -2.38 13.03 10.31
CA TYR A 174 -3.15 13.65 11.38
C TYR A 174 -2.50 14.97 11.78
N LEU A 175 -3.31 16.02 11.91
CA LEU A 175 -2.91 17.31 12.50
C LEU A 175 -3.64 17.46 13.84
N ASN A 176 -2.91 17.55 14.94
CA ASN A 176 -3.46 17.55 16.31
C ASN A 176 -4.45 16.39 16.57
N GLY A 177 -4.20 15.23 15.94
CA GLY A 177 -5.05 14.05 16.04
C GLY A 177 -6.26 14.04 15.10
N LEU A 178 -6.53 15.13 14.37
CA LEU A 178 -7.57 15.18 13.35
C LEU A 178 -7.04 14.63 12.02
N ALA A 179 -7.70 13.61 11.47
CA ALA A 179 -7.30 13.04 10.19
C ALA A 179 -7.48 14.09 9.08
N GLN A 180 -6.49 14.16 8.19
CA GLN A 180 -6.47 15.06 7.06
C GLN A 180 -6.79 14.28 5.79
N PHE A 181 -7.46 14.91 4.83
CA PHE A 181 -7.80 14.30 3.55
C PHE A 181 -6.62 14.40 2.56
N PRO A 182 -6.17 13.29 1.95
CA PRO A 182 -5.18 13.32 0.88
C PRO A 182 -5.74 14.05 -0.34
N ASP A 183 -4.85 14.69 -1.09
CA ASP A 183 -5.16 15.45 -2.31
C ASP A 183 -6.08 16.68 -2.11
N ASP A 184 -6.42 16.98 -0.85
CA ASP A 184 -7.22 18.14 -0.46
C ASP A 184 -6.51 18.93 0.66
N ASN A 185 -6.36 18.34 1.85
CA ASN A 185 -5.68 18.99 2.97
C ASN A 185 -4.16 18.88 2.90
N TYR A 186 -3.64 17.80 2.28
CA TYR A 186 -2.22 17.57 2.13
C TYR A 186 -1.87 16.82 0.85
N PHE A 187 -0.63 16.99 0.41
CA PHE A 187 -0.03 16.29 -0.73
C PHE A 187 1.27 15.61 -0.31
N VAL A 188 1.55 14.45 -0.92
CA VAL A 188 2.79 13.70 -0.71
C VAL A 188 3.41 13.33 -2.04
N ASN A 189 4.72 13.59 -2.19
CA ASN A 189 5.52 13.12 -3.31
C ASN A 189 6.87 12.59 -2.81
N GLY A 190 7.06 11.28 -2.90
CA GLY A 190 8.22 10.60 -2.33
C GLY A 190 8.26 10.78 -0.81
N THR A 191 9.25 11.52 -0.31
CA THR A 191 9.38 11.87 1.12
C THR A 191 8.79 13.24 1.46
N SER A 192 8.40 14.05 0.47
CA SER A 192 7.91 15.41 0.72
C SER A 192 6.42 15.36 1.08
N LEU A 193 6.07 15.84 2.28
CA LEU A 193 4.71 16.11 2.73
C LEU A 193 4.48 17.62 2.69
N THR A 194 3.35 18.08 2.17
CA THR A 194 2.98 19.51 2.14
C THR A 194 1.51 19.70 2.49
N PHE A 195 1.16 20.77 3.21
CA PHE A 195 -0.21 21.08 3.60
C PHE A 195 -0.79 22.23 2.78
N THR A 196 -2.04 22.09 2.35
CA THR A 196 -2.78 23.11 1.59
C THR A 196 -3.15 24.32 2.43
N SER A 197 -3.25 24.15 3.76
CA SER A 197 -3.51 25.25 4.70
C SER A 197 -2.38 26.28 4.76
N GLY A 198 -1.21 25.98 4.18
CA GLY A 198 0.00 26.77 4.33
C GLY A 198 0.76 26.40 5.59
N ASP A 199 1.25 27.39 6.32
CA ASP A 199 2.10 27.19 7.48
C ASP A 199 1.36 26.47 8.62
N ILE A 200 2.02 25.52 9.26
CA ILE A 200 1.48 24.82 10.42
C ILE A 200 1.88 25.57 11.69
N ALA A 201 0.91 25.91 12.54
CA ALA A 201 1.14 26.73 13.71
C ALA A 201 2.19 26.14 14.67
N SER A 202 2.94 27.02 15.33
CA SER A 202 3.99 26.61 16.27
C SER A 202 3.41 25.74 17.39
N GLY A 203 3.92 24.52 17.54
CA GLY A 203 3.50 23.57 18.57
C GLY A 203 2.41 22.59 18.13
N ASP A 204 1.78 22.77 16.96
CA ASP A 204 0.85 21.79 16.43
C ASP A 204 1.57 20.49 16.08
N LEU A 205 0.98 19.36 16.46
CA LEU A 205 1.56 18.04 16.25
C LEU A 205 1.07 17.45 14.94
N ILE A 206 1.99 17.01 14.10
CA ILE A 206 1.69 16.26 12.89
C ILE A 206 2.13 14.82 13.10
N MET A 207 1.23 13.88 12.85
CA MET A 207 1.55 12.45 12.80
C MET A 207 1.28 11.92 11.41
N VAL A 208 2.27 11.28 10.81
CA VAL A 208 2.11 10.54 9.55
C VAL A 208 2.19 9.06 9.88
N ARG A 209 1.17 8.29 9.48
CA ARG A 209 1.22 6.82 9.49
C ARG A 209 1.42 6.32 8.08
N HIS A 210 2.36 5.41 7.93
CA HIS A 210 2.65 4.71 6.68
C HIS A 210 2.02 3.32 6.72
N THR A 211 1.36 2.92 5.62
CA THR A 211 0.77 1.59 5.44
C THR A 211 1.22 1.04 4.08
N TYR A 212 1.99 -0.06 4.10
CA TYR A 212 2.62 -0.68 2.91
C TYR A 212 2.88 -2.18 3.11
#